data_AF-W0TAD3-F1
#
_entry.id   AF-W0TAD3-F1
#
_cell.length_a   1.000
_cell.length_b   1.000
_cell.length_c   1.000
_cell.angle_alpha   90.00
_cell.angle_beta   90.00
_cell.angle_gamma   90.00
#
_symmetry.space_group_name_H-M   'P 1'
#
loop_
_entity.id
_entity.type
_entity.pdbx_description
1 polymer ?
#
loop_
_entity_poly.entity_id
_entity_poly.type
_entity_poly.pdbx_seq_one_letter_code
_entity_poly.pdbx_strand_id
1 'polypeptide(L)'
;MSEYTGDYVVNELLRRVEAGKKKNTNLNNPNNTEKTLLGCLFIDAIDKLLTEAKLQAEKDGTRTISIENLREAEEILLSMARDEEG
;
A
#
# COMPACT_ATOMS: atom_id res chain seq x y z
N MET A 1 -12.25 12.99 -6.17
CA MET A 1 -10.82 13.20 -5.83
C MET A 1 -10.18 13.91 -7.00
N SER A 2 -9.49 15.02 -6.80
CA SER A 2 -8.88 15.75 -7.94
C SER A 2 -7.75 14.91 -8.52
N GLU A 3 -7.60 14.94 -9.85
CA GLU A 3 -6.53 14.24 -10.60
C GLU A 3 -5.14 14.47 -9.98
N TYR A 4 -4.95 15.64 -9.35
CA TYR A 4 -3.74 16.04 -8.64
C TYR A 4 -3.34 15.13 -7.47
N THR A 5 -4.31 14.58 -6.72
CA THR A 5 -4.03 13.64 -5.64
C THR A 5 -3.62 12.27 -6.18
N GLY A 6 -4.22 11.85 -7.31
CA GLY A 6 -3.84 10.63 -8.01
C GLY A 6 -2.40 10.70 -8.50
N ASP A 7 -2.03 11.79 -9.19
CA ASP A 7 -0.69 11.98 -9.73
C ASP A 7 0.38 12.09 -8.64
N TYR A 8 0.11 12.80 -7.55
CA TYR A 8 1.05 12.90 -6.42
C TYR A 8 1.31 11.55 -5.76
N VAL A 9 0.26 10.78 -5.54
CA VAL A 9 0.36 9.44 -4.93
C VAL A 9 1.09 8.47 -5.87
N VAL A 10 0.76 8.47 -7.17
CA VAL A 10 1.46 7.64 -8.17
C VAL A 10 2.94 7.99 -8.26
N ASN A 11 3.29 9.29 -8.26
CA ASN A 11 4.69 9.72 -8.34
C ASN A 11 5.49 9.36 -7.08
N GLU A 12 4.91 9.49 -5.88
CA GLU A 12 5.58 9.09 -4.64
C GLU A 12 5.73 7.56 -4.54
N LEU A 13 4.75 6.81 -5.07
CA LEU A 13 4.82 5.35 -5.15
C LEU A 13 5.90 4.89 -6.13
N LEU A 14 5.97 5.48 -7.33
CA LEU A 14 7.04 5.20 -8.29
C LEU A 14 8.41 5.52 -7.67
N ARG A 15 8.52 6.65 -6.95
CA ARG A 15 9.75 7.03 -6.25
C ARG A 15 10.16 6.02 -5.18
N ARG A 16 9.21 5.47 -4.42
CA ARG A 16 9.47 4.46 -3.38
C ARG A 16 9.77 3.09 -3.98
N VAL A 17 9.10 2.72 -5.08
CA VAL A 17 9.41 1.51 -5.84
C VAL A 17 10.79 1.61 -6.49
N GLU A 18 11.18 2.75 -7.03
CA GLU A 18 12.54 3.03 -7.52
C GLU A 18 13.58 2.98 -6.39
N ALA A 19 13.27 3.57 -5.24
CA ALA A 19 14.15 3.54 -4.06
C ALA A 19 14.33 2.10 -3.51
N GLY A 20 13.31 1.25 -3.62
CA GLY A 20 13.38 -0.17 -3.28
C GLY A 20 13.98 -1.06 -4.37
N LYS A 21 13.82 -0.72 -5.66
CA LYS A 21 14.32 -1.49 -6.81
C LYS A 21 15.66 -0.97 -7.30
N LYS A 22 16.72 -1.36 -6.60
CA LYS A 22 18.05 -1.48 -7.24
C LYS A 22 18.16 -2.65 -8.24
N LYS A 23 17.05 -3.24 -8.74
CA LYS A 23 17.11 -4.46 -9.58
C LYS A 23 16.11 -4.66 -10.71
N ASN A 24 15.20 -3.75 -11.06
CA ASN A 24 14.37 -3.96 -12.27
C ASN A 24 13.90 -2.66 -12.93
N THR A 25 14.59 -2.29 -14.01
CA THR A 25 14.56 -1.04 -14.78
C THR A 25 13.49 -0.99 -15.87
N ASN A 26 12.21 -1.18 -15.55
CA ASN A 26 11.10 -0.97 -16.50
C ASN A 26 9.93 -0.11 -15.94
N LEU A 27 10.05 0.46 -14.74
CA LEU A 27 9.00 1.29 -14.13
C LEU A 27 9.24 2.80 -14.22
N ASN A 28 10.34 3.22 -14.84
CA ASN A 28 10.70 4.65 -14.90
C ASN A 28 9.81 5.44 -15.87
N ASN A 29 9.05 4.76 -16.76
CA ASN A 29 8.11 5.42 -17.66
C ASN A 29 6.91 4.50 -18.00
N PRO A 30 5.99 4.26 -17.04
CA PRO A 30 4.92 3.29 -17.21
C PRO A 30 3.88 3.77 -18.22
N ASN A 31 3.39 2.87 -19.06
CA ASN A 31 2.28 3.15 -19.97
C ASN A 31 0.94 3.29 -19.22
N ASN A 32 -0.12 3.74 -19.90
CA ASN A 32 -1.42 4.00 -19.25
C ASN A 32 -2.04 2.74 -18.60
N THR A 33 -1.81 1.56 -19.18
CA THR A 33 -2.27 0.29 -18.61
C THR A 33 -1.52 -0.04 -17.33
N GLU A 34 -0.21 0.15 -17.30
CA GLU A 34 0.64 -0.06 -16.12
C GLU A 34 0.29 0.92 -15.00
N LYS A 35 0.04 2.19 -15.33
CA LYS A 35 -0.45 3.19 -14.36
C LYS A 35 -1.80 2.78 -13.76
N THR A 36 -2.72 2.32 -14.59
CA THR A 36 -4.05 1.84 -14.15
C THR A 36 -3.90 0.63 -13.24
N LEU A 37 -3.06 -0.34 -13.61
CA LEU A 37 -2.79 -1.54 -12.82
C LEU A 37 -2.17 -1.18 -11.46
N LEU A 38 -1.18 -0.29 -11.43
CA LEU A 38 -0.57 0.20 -10.19
C LEU A 38 -1.60 0.92 -9.30
N GLY A 39 -2.49 1.72 -9.90
CA GLY A 39 -3.59 2.38 -9.20
C GLY A 39 -4.55 1.38 -8.56
N CYS A 40 -4.95 0.33 -9.29
CA CYS A 40 -5.81 -0.73 -8.75
C CYS A 40 -5.14 -1.49 -7.61
N LEU A 41 -3.87 -1.88 -7.77
CA LEU A 41 -3.09 -2.57 -6.73
C LEU A 41 -2.94 -1.71 -5.48
N PHE A 42 -2.80 -0.39 -5.63
CA PHE A 42 -2.70 0.52 -4.51
C PHE A 42 -4.03 0.65 -3.73
N ILE A 43 -5.15 0.75 -4.44
CA ILE A 43 -6.48 0.78 -3.81
C ILE A 43 -6.70 -0.52 -3.02
N ASP A 44 -6.38 -1.67 -3.61
CA ASP A 44 -6.47 -2.98 -2.94
C ASP A 44 -5.56 -3.05 -1.70
N ALA A 45 -4.34 -2.53 -1.79
CA ALA A 45 -3.41 -2.48 -0.66
C ALA A 45 -3.92 -1.58 0.49
N ILE A 46 -4.49 -0.41 0.17
CA ILE A 46 -5.12 0.47 1.17
C ILE A 46 -6.31 -0.23 1.82
N ASP A 47 -7.17 -0.87 1.03
CA ASP A 47 -8.36 -1.55 1.56
C ASP A 47 -7.97 -2.69 2.50
N LYS A 48 -6.95 -3.47 2.17
CA LYS A 48 -6.39 -4.51 3.05
C LYS A 48 -5.82 -3.92 4.34
N LEU A 49 -5.03 -2.85 4.26
CA LEU A 49 -4.47 -2.17 5.42
C LEU A 49 -5.57 -1.64 6.36
N LEU A 50 -6.58 -0.96 5.80
CA LEU A 50 -7.69 -0.43 6.58
C LEU A 50 -8.56 -1.53 7.18
N THR A 51 -8.73 -2.66 6.48
CA THR A 51 -9.47 -3.81 7.00
C THR A 51 -8.76 -4.42 8.20
N GLU A 52 -7.45 -4.64 8.09
CA GLU A 52 -6.66 -5.19 9.20
C GLU A 52 -6.59 -4.21 10.38
N ALA A 53 -6.42 -2.91 10.12
CA ALA A 53 -6.41 -1.90 11.17
C ALA A 53 -7.76 -1.80 11.91
N LYS A 54 -8.89 -2.04 11.23
CA LYS A 54 -10.20 -2.18 11.89
C LYS A 54 -10.25 -3.41 12.78
N LEU A 55 -9.71 -4.54 12.34
CA LEU A 55 -9.65 -5.76 13.17
C LEU A 55 -8.81 -5.54 14.43
N GLN A 56 -7.70 -4.81 14.33
CA GLN A 56 -6.90 -4.46 15.52
C GLN A 56 -7.65 -3.48 16.44
N ALA A 57 -8.31 -2.46 15.89
CA ALA A 57 -9.15 -1.56 16.68
C ALA A 57 -10.29 -2.31 17.42
N GLU A 58 -10.92 -3.28 16.76
CA GLU A 58 -11.95 -4.13 17.38
C GLU A 58 -11.38 -5.02 18.50
N LYS A 59 -10.18 -5.58 18.33
CA LYS A 59 -9.48 -6.33 19.38
C LYS A 59 -9.17 -5.46 20.60
N ASP A 60 -8.82 -4.20 20.37
CA ASP A 60 -8.57 -3.21 21.41
C ASP A 60 -9.86 -2.68 22.06
N GLY A 61 -11.04 -3.10 21.57
CA GLY A 61 -12.34 -2.67 22.07
C GLY A 61 -12.73 -1.24 21.66
N THR A 62 -12.05 -0.67 20.65
CA THR A 62 -12.34 0.67 20.12
C THR A 62 -13.01 0.62 18.75
N ARG A 63 -13.86 1.60 18.47
CA ARG A 63 -14.45 1.81 17.13
C ARG A 63 -13.66 2.78 16.26
N THR A 64 -12.61 3.38 16.82
CA THR A 64 -11.77 4.37 16.12
C THR A 64 -10.41 3.75 15.86
N ILE A 65 -9.99 3.78 14.59
CA ILE A 65 -8.66 3.33 14.17
C ILE A 65 -7.62 4.34 14.64
N SER A 66 -6.66 3.89 15.45
CA SER A 66 -5.50 4.68 15.86
C SER A 66 -4.32 4.49 14.91
N ILE A 67 -3.26 5.31 15.09
CA ILE A 67 -2.01 5.15 14.34
C ILE A 67 -1.34 3.82 14.70
N GLU A 68 -1.38 3.41 15.97
CA GLU A 68 -0.90 2.11 16.43
C GLU A 68 -1.60 0.95 15.69
N ASN A 69 -2.92 0.99 15.53
CA ASN A 69 -3.64 -0.05 14.77
C ASN A 69 -3.21 -0.12 13.31
N LEU A 70 -2.86 1.01 12.69
CA LEU A 70 -2.32 1.04 11.32
C LEU A 70 -0.91 0.46 11.23
N ARG A 71 -0.06 0.70 12.24
CA ARG A 71 1.30 0.13 12.31
C ARG A 71 1.28 -1.38 12.50
N GLU A 72 0.41 -1.87 13.38
CA GLU A 72 0.25 -3.31 13.60
C GLU A 72 -0.30 -4.00 12.35
N ALA A 73 -1.27 -3.38 11.68
CA ALA A 73 -1.78 -3.84 10.40
C ALA A 73 -0.69 -3.90 9.31
N GLU A 74 0.18 -2.89 9.23
CA GLU A 74 1.33 -2.89 8.33
C GLU A 74 2.29 -4.06 8.64
N GLU A 75 2.63 -4.28 9.91
CA GLU A 75 3.51 -5.37 10.33
C GLU A 75 2.95 -6.75 9.97
N ILE A 76 1.65 -6.96 10.18
CA ILE A 76 0.95 -8.21 9.85
C ILE A 76 0.94 -8.45 8.33
N LEU A 77 0.60 -7.44 7.53
CA LEU A 77 0.56 -7.59 6.08
C LEU A 77 1.96 -7.85 5.49
N LEU A 78 2.99 -7.22 6.06
CA LEU A 78 4.38 -7.45 5.65
C LEU A 78 4.92 -8.80 6.11
N SER A 79 4.47 -9.35 7.24
CA SER A 79 4.88 -10.69 7.68
C SER A 79 4.26 -11.78 6.80
N MET A 80 2.96 -11.66 6.47
CA MET A 80 2.28 -12.59 5.56
C MET A 80 2.96 -12.64 4.17
N ALA A 81 3.36 -11.47 3.65
CA ALA A 81 4.06 -11.40 2.37
C ALA A 81 5.46 -12.07 2.38
N ARG A 82 6.10 -12.18 3.55
CA ARG A 82 7.40 -12.86 3.71
C ARG A 82 7.26 -14.36 3.87
N ASP A 83 6.19 -14.81 4.51
CA ASP A 83 5.91 -16.23 4.71
C ASP A 83 5.46 -16.92 3.41
N GLU A 84 4.93 -16.18 2.43
CA GLU A 84 4.59 -16.69 1.09
C GLU A 84 5.79 -16.86 0.14
N GLU A 85 6.98 -16.34 0.48
CA GLU A 85 8.22 -16.49 -0.32
C GLU A 85 9.11 -17.68 0.10
N GLY A 86 8.67 -18.49 1.08
CA GLY A 86 9.36 -19.70 1.56
C GLY A 86 8.84 -21.01 0.94
#